data_AF-A0A1H4BN16-F1
#
_entry.id   AF-A0A1H4BN16-F1
#
_cell.length_a   1.000
_cell.length_b   1.000
_cell.length_c   1.000
_cell.angle_alpha   90.00
_cell.angle_beta   90.00
_cell.angle_gamma   90.00
#
_symmetry.space_group_name_H-M   'P 1'
#
loop_
_entity.id
_entity.type
_entity.pdbx_description
1 polymer ?
#
loop_
_entity_poly.entity_id
_entity_poly.type
_entity_poly.pdbx_seq_one_letter_code
_entity_poly.pdbx_strand_id
1 'polypeptide(L)'
;MRKRLLISFSGGRTSAFMTHWLLTNMQDEFEMPVVFANTGKEREETLEFIQQCDKHFDFNLVWIESVANYQKGKGVSARVVSFENASRNGEPFESFIKSMVSRIWVPLSAHGN
;
A
#
# COMPACT_ATOMS: atom_id res chain seq x y z
N MET A 1 10.41 1.82 26.03
CA MET A 1 9.58 1.48 24.85
C MET A 1 10.17 2.19 23.65
N ARG A 2 10.31 1.49 22.51
CA ARG A 2 10.76 2.11 21.25
C ARG A 2 9.67 3.00 20.68
N LYS A 3 10.04 4.05 19.95
CA LYS A 3 9.08 4.90 19.22
C LYS A 3 8.59 4.14 17.99
N ARG A 4 7.38 4.42 17.51
CA ARG A 4 6.85 3.81 16.28
C ARG A 4 7.13 4.70 15.08
N LEU A 5 7.72 4.12 14.03
CA LEU A 5 7.96 4.77 12.75
C LEU A 5 7.47 3.85 11.64
N LEU A 6 6.46 4.27 10.88
CA LEU A 6 6.00 3.51 9.71
C LEU A 6 6.89 3.84 8.51
N ILE A 7 7.46 2.80 7.88
CA ILE A 7 8.20 2.96 6.62
C ILE A 7 7.25 2.63 5.46
N SER A 8 6.93 3.62 4.64
CA SER A 8 6.21 3.43 3.38
C SER A 8 7.24 3.21 2.25
N PHE A 9 7.52 1.95 1.96
CA PHE A 9 8.48 1.55 0.93
C PHE A 9 7.81 1.55 -0.44
N SER A 10 8.23 2.46 -1.32
CA SER A 10 7.61 2.64 -2.65
C SER A 10 8.11 1.68 -3.74
N GLY A 11 9.06 0.79 -3.45
CA GLY A 11 9.69 -0.07 -4.45
C GLY A 11 10.74 0.60 -5.34
N GLY A 12 11.12 1.84 -5.04
CA GLY A 12 12.23 2.51 -5.72
C GLY A 12 13.58 2.24 -5.04
N ARG A 13 14.67 2.37 -5.80
CA ARG A 13 16.05 2.18 -5.26
C ARG A 13 16.35 3.08 -4.06
N THR A 14 15.93 4.34 -4.09
CA THR A 14 16.15 5.28 -2.99
C THR A 14 15.38 4.89 -1.73
N SER A 15 14.12 4.47 -1.87
CA SER A 15 13.31 4.03 -0.72
C SER A 15 13.78 2.67 -0.21
N ALA A 16 14.31 1.79 -1.06
CA ALA A 16 14.94 0.54 -0.64
C ALA A 16 16.20 0.80 0.19
N PHE A 17 17.08 1.69 -0.28
CA PHE A 17 18.28 2.11 0.46
C PHE A 17 17.92 2.68 1.84
N MET A 18 16.96 3.61 1.89
CA MET A 18 16.55 4.22 3.16
C MET A 18 15.91 3.21 4.11
N THR A 19 15.10 2.28 3.59
CA THR A 19 14.50 1.20 4.40
C THR A 19 15.58 0.33 5.02
N HIS A 20 16.54 -0.13 4.21
CA HIS A 20 17.66 -0.94 4.70
C HIS A 20 18.52 -0.19 5.72
N TRP A 21 18.83 1.09 5.45
CA TRP A 21 19.63 1.90 6.36
C TRP A 21 18.93 2.09 7.70
N LEU A 22 17.63 2.41 7.70
CA LEU A 22 16.83 2.57 8.93
C LEU A 22 16.78 1.26 9.72
N LEU A 23 16.46 0.15 9.06
CA LEU A 23 16.42 -1.16 9.69
C LEU A 23 17.81 -1.63 10.17
N THR A 24 18.90 -1.10 9.64
CA THR A 24 20.24 -1.49 10.11
C THR A 24 20.71 -0.63 11.28
N ASN A 25 20.35 0.66 11.29
CA ASN A 25 20.99 1.65 12.16
C ASN A 25 20.06 2.22 13.25
N MET A 26 18.74 2.04 13.13
CA MET A 26 17.77 2.74 13.99
C MET A 26 16.85 1.78 14.78
N GLN A 27 17.12 0.47 14.77
CA GLN A 27 16.27 -0.53 15.44
C GLN A 27 16.22 -0.38 16.97
N ASP A 28 17.27 0.16 17.58
CA ASP A 28 17.32 0.39 19.03
C ASP A 28 16.36 1.52 19.47
N GLU A 29 16.13 2.51 18.59
CA GLU A 29 15.24 3.64 18.89
C GLU A 29 13.80 3.39 18.41
N PHE A 30 13.64 2.72 17.26
CA PHE A 30 12.36 2.59 16.59
C PHE A 30 11.90 1.15 16.38
N GLU A 31 10.60 0.95 16.56
CA GLU A 31 9.85 -0.17 16.00
C GLU A 31 9.32 0.26 14.62
N MET A 32 9.78 -0.44 13.57
CA MET A 32 9.63 -0.01 12.18
C MET A 32 8.91 -1.05 11.30
N PRO A 33 7.57 -1.13 11.33
CA PRO A 33 6.85 -1.88 10.31
C PRO A 33 7.09 -1.26 8.94
N VAL A 34 7.36 -2.12 7.95
CA VAL A 34 7.56 -1.72 6.54
C VAL A 34 6.33 -2.13 5.74
N VAL A 35 5.81 -1.19 4.95
CA VAL A 35 4.62 -1.42 4.13
C VAL A 35 4.89 -1.00 2.68
N PHE A 36 4.47 -1.85 1.74
CA PHE A 36 4.34 -1.51 0.33
C PHE A 36 2.86 -1.51 -0.06
N ALA A 37 2.40 -0.44 -0.71
CA ALA A 37 1.01 -0.28 -1.15
C ALA A 37 0.91 -0.50 -2.67
N ASN A 38 0.47 -1.70 -3.07
CA ASN A 38 0.28 -2.08 -4.46
C ASN A 38 -0.94 -1.39 -5.05
N THR A 39 -0.77 -0.68 -6.17
CA THR A 39 -1.88 -0.07 -6.92
C THR A 39 -2.42 -1.01 -8.01
N GLY A 40 -1.67 -2.07 -8.32
CA GLY A 40 -1.90 -2.98 -9.43
C GLY A 40 -1.45 -2.43 -10.77
N LYS A 41 -0.79 -1.26 -10.82
CA LYS A 41 -0.27 -0.64 -12.05
C LYS A 41 1.27 -0.64 -12.09
N GLU A 42 1.90 -1.22 -11.09
CA GLU A 42 3.34 -1.42 -11.02
C GLU A 42 3.78 -2.40 -12.11
N ARG A 43 4.99 -2.21 -12.61
CA ARG A 43 5.60 -3.17 -13.52
C ARG A 43 6.06 -4.40 -12.74
N GLU A 44 6.06 -5.56 -13.38
CA GLU A 44 6.48 -6.81 -12.74
C GLU A 44 7.90 -6.70 -12.17
N GLU A 45 8.81 -6.03 -12.88
CA GLU A 45 10.20 -5.84 -12.44
C GLU A 45 10.29 -5.03 -11.13
N THR A 46 9.35 -4.11 -10.88
CA THR A 46 9.26 -3.39 -9.61
C THR A 46 8.84 -4.34 -8.49
N LEU A 47 7.88 -5.21 -8.75
CA LEU A 47 7.36 -6.15 -7.77
C LEU A 47 8.41 -7.22 -7.42
N GLU A 48 9.11 -7.73 -8.43
CA GLU A 48 10.26 -8.61 -8.26
C GLU A 48 11.37 -7.94 -7.45
N PHE A 49 11.70 -6.69 -7.76
CA PHE A 49 12.69 -5.93 -7.01
C PHE A 49 12.30 -5.77 -5.54
N ILE A 50 11.04 -5.40 -5.25
CA ILE A 50 10.53 -5.31 -3.87
C ILE A 50 10.66 -6.66 -3.16
N GLN A 51 10.23 -7.75 -3.81
CA GLN A 51 10.30 -9.10 -3.25
C GLN A 51 11.75 -9.54 -3.00
N GLN A 52 12.69 -9.15 -3.86
CA GLN A 52 14.12 -9.40 -3.66
C GLN A 52 14.67 -8.57 -2.51
N CYS A 53 14.32 -7.29 -2.37
CA CYS A 53 14.74 -6.48 -1.23
C CYS A 53 14.32 -7.12 0.10
N ASP A 54 13.05 -7.54 0.19
CA ASP A 54 12.54 -8.19 1.40
C ASP A 54 13.30 -9.49 1.72
N LYS A 55 13.52 -10.35 0.72
CA LYS A 55 14.26 -11.61 0.89
C LYS A 55 15.73 -11.43 1.29
N HIS A 56 16.40 -10.39 0.77
CA HIS A 56 17.84 -10.20 0.99
C HIS A 56 18.15 -9.39 2.24
N PHE A 57 17.28 -8.45 2.60
CA PHE A 57 17.51 -7.51 3.70
C PHE A 57 16.59 -7.73 4.90
N ASP A 58 15.71 -8.74 4.83
CA ASP A 58 14.77 -9.12 5.89
C ASP A 58 13.90 -7.93 6.34
N PHE A 59 13.24 -7.28 5.38
CA PHE A 59 12.41 -6.11 5.67
C PHE A 59 11.15 -6.45 6.47
N ASN A 60 10.76 -7.73 6.53
CA ASN A 60 9.47 -8.17 7.05
C ASN A 60 8.32 -7.36 6.43
N LEU A 61 8.38 -7.21 5.10
CA LEU A 61 7.56 -6.29 4.34
C LEU A 61 6.11 -6.76 4.28
N VAL A 62 5.18 -5.88 4.69
CA VAL A 62 3.75 -6.11 4.52
C VAL A 62 3.27 -5.46 3.22
N TRP A 63 2.74 -6.28 2.32
CA TRP A 63 2.11 -5.78 1.10
C TRP A 63 0.63 -5.54 1.36
N ILE A 64 0.13 -4.39 0.92
CA ILE A 64 -1.29 -4.06 1.04
C ILE A 64 -1.88 -3.58 -0.28
N GLU A 65 -3.17 -3.78 -0.41
CA GLU A 65 -4.00 -3.19 -1.46
C GLU A 65 -5.18 -2.45 -0.86
N SER A 66 -5.61 -1.39 -1.54
CA SER A 66 -6.79 -0.66 -1.16
C SER A 66 -8.06 -1.49 -1.41
N VAL A 67 -8.96 -1.48 -0.42
CA VAL A 67 -10.32 -2.00 -0.52
C VAL A 67 -11.24 -0.79 -0.49
N ALA A 68 -11.71 -0.38 -1.67
CA ALA A 68 -12.50 0.83 -1.80
C ALA A 68 -13.88 0.67 -1.15
N ASN A 69 -14.35 1.73 -0.48
CA ASN A 69 -15.69 1.77 0.09
C ASN A 69 -16.57 2.73 -0.70
N TYR A 70 -17.66 2.25 -1.28
CA TYR A 70 -18.53 3.10 -2.12
C TYR A 70 -19.50 3.97 -1.29
N GLN A 71 -19.60 3.74 0.02
CA GLN A 71 -20.48 4.52 0.89
C GLN A 71 -19.83 5.85 1.26
N LYS A 72 -20.58 6.95 1.09
CA LYS A 72 -20.16 8.28 1.51
C LYS A 72 -19.93 8.31 3.03
N GLY A 73 -18.87 8.98 3.46
CA GLY A 73 -18.47 9.07 4.87
C GLY A 73 -17.73 7.84 5.41
N LYS A 74 -17.56 6.77 4.64
CA LYS A 74 -16.71 5.63 5.03
C LYS A 74 -15.34 5.69 4.35
N GLY A 75 -14.29 5.54 5.15
CA GLY A 75 -12.90 5.50 4.67
C GLY A 75 -12.59 4.29 3.79
N VAL A 76 -11.43 4.33 3.15
CA VAL A 76 -10.85 3.18 2.45
C VAL A 76 -10.26 2.22 3.48
N SER A 77 -10.47 0.92 3.31
CA SER A 77 -9.77 -0.10 4.09
C SER A 77 -8.64 -0.71 3.27
N ALA A 78 -7.86 -1.61 3.87
CA ALA A 78 -6.78 -2.30 3.19
C ALA A 78 -6.91 -3.82 3.41
N ARG A 79 -6.43 -4.60 2.45
CA ARG A 79 -6.21 -6.04 2.59
C ARG A 79 -4.72 -6.32 2.46
N VAL A 80 -4.23 -7.29 3.24
CA VAL A 80 -2.87 -7.79 3.10
C VAL A 80 -2.81 -8.74 1.91
N VAL A 81 -1.77 -8.62 1.11
CA VAL A 81 -1.50 -9.46 -0.07
C VAL A 81 -0.05 -9.98 0.01
N SER A 82 0.34 -10.77 -0.98
CA SER A 82 1.71 -11.23 -1.19
C SER A 82 2.12 -10.96 -2.63
N PHE A 83 3.39 -11.21 -2.96
CA PHE A 83 3.86 -11.08 -4.34
C PHE A 83 3.02 -11.91 -5.32
N GLU A 84 2.62 -13.12 -4.92
CA GLU A 84 1.88 -14.09 -5.75
C GLU A 84 0.43 -13.68 -6.01
N ASN A 85 -0.22 -13.01 -5.06
CA ASN A 85 -1.66 -12.69 -5.15
C ASN A 85 -1.95 -11.19 -5.28
N ALA A 86 -0.94 -10.34 -5.24
CA ALA A 86 -1.08 -8.92 -5.54
C ALA A 86 -1.56 -8.72 -6.98
N SER A 87 -2.51 -7.82 -7.12
CA SER A 87 -3.15 -7.40 -8.38
C SER A 87 -2.12 -6.87 -9.37
N ARG A 88 -2.33 -7.14 -10.66
CA ARG A 88 -1.40 -6.76 -11.76
C ARG A 88 -2.05 -5.96 -12.88
N ASN A 89 -3.39 -5.82 -12.87
CA ASN A 89 -4.13 -5.18 -13.96
C ASN A 89 -4.71 -3.82 -13.56
N GLY A 90 -4.41 -3.34 -12.35
CA GLY A 90 -4.83 -2.04 -11.82
C GLY A 90 -6.18 -2.07 -11.11
N GLU A 91 -6.60 -3.25 -10.67
CA GLU A 91 -7.85 -3.47 -9.96
C GLU A 91 -8.00 -2.56 -8.72
N PRO A 92 -6.97 -2.40 -7.83
CA PRO A 92 -7.05 -1.49 -6.69
C PRO A 92 -7.18 -0.03 -7.12
N PHE A 93 -6.39 0.40 -8.12
CA PHE A 93 -6.45 1.75 -8.66
C PHE A 93 -7.85 2.07 -9.22
N GLU A 94 -8.38 1.21 -10.09
CA GLU A 94 -9.68 1.41 -10.73
C GLU A 94 -10.83 1.38 -9.73
N SER A 95 -10.79 0.46 -8.74
CA SER A 95 -11.78 0.41 -7.67
C SER A 95 -11.79 1.71 -6.86
N PHE A 96 -10.61 2.25 -6.54
CA PHE A 96 -10.49 3.50 -5.81
C PHE A 96 -11.07 4.69 -6.60
N ILE A 97 -10.72 4.84 -7.88
CA ILE A 97 -11.29 5.90 -8.75
C ILE A 97 -12.83 5.79 -8.80
N LYS A 98 -13.37 4.58 -9.05
CA LYS A 98 -14.82 4.35 -9.07
C LYS A 98 -15.48 4.77 -7.76
N SER A 99 -14.86 4.45 -6.62
CA SER A 99 -15.40 4.83 -5.31
C SER A 99 -15.45 6.35 -5.11
N MET A 100 -14.47 7.10 -5.61
CA MET A 100 -14.49 8.56 -5.53
C MET A 100 -15.65 9.13 -6.34
N VAL A 101 -15.84 8.65 -7.58
CA VAL A 101 -16.96 9.09 -8.43
C VAL A 101 -18.30 8.77 -7.77
N SER A 102 -18.50 7.57 -7.24
CA SER A 102 -19.75 7.19 -6.56
C SER A 102 -20.04 8.00 -5.29
N ARG A 103 -19.01 8.48 -4.58
CA ARG A 103 -19.17 9.29 -3.36
C ARG A 103 -19.54 10.75 -3.67
N ILE A 104 -19.08 11.26 -4.81
CA ILE A 104 -19.35 12.63 -5.27
C ILE A 104 -20.71 12.67 -5.98
N TRP A 105 -21.00 11.68 -6.81
CA TRP A 105 -22.20 11.61 -7.62
C TRP A 105 -23.26 10.74 -6.95
N VAL A 106 -24.03 11.34 -6.03
CA VAL A 106 -25.34 10.81 -5.66
C VAL A 106 -26.31 11.31 -6.75
N PRO A 107 -26.98 10.43 -7.51
CA PRO A 107 -27.97 10.91 -8.47
C PRO A 107 -29.00 11.77 -7.73
N LEU A 108 -29.31 12.95 -8.30
CA LEU A 108 -30.33 13.87 -7.78
C LEU A 108 -31.71 13.19 -7.55
N SER A 109 -31.95 12.03 -8.15
CA SER A 109 -33.14 11.19 -7.92
C SER A 109 -33.18 10.50 -6.56
N ALA A 110 -32.10 10.50 -5.77
CA ALA A 110 -32.09 10.04 -4.38
C ALA A 110 -32.48 11.14 -3.38
N HIS A 111 -32.71 12.36 -3.84
CA HIS A 111 -33.42 13.40 -3.10
C HIS A 111 -34.90 13.37 -3.52
N GLY A 112 -35.56 12.27 -3.18
CA GLY A 112 -37.00 12.11 -3.36
C GLY A 112 -37.76 12.59 -2.12
N ASN A 113 -38.64 13.57 -2.38
CA ASN A 113 -39.73 14.15 -1.56
C ASN A 113 -39.35 15.18 -0.50
#